data_AF-A0A314XJQ5-F1
#
_entry.id   AF-A0A314XJQ5-F1
#
_cell.length_a   1.000
_cell.length_b   1.000
_cell.length_c   1.000
_cell.angle_alpha   90.00
_cell.angle_beta   90.00
_cell.angle_gamma   90.00
#
_symmetry.space_group_name_H-M   'P 1'
#
loop_
_entity.id
_entity.type
_entity.pdbx_description
1 polymer ?
#
loop_
_entity_poly.entity_id
_entity_poly.type
_entity_poly.pdbx_seq_one_letter_code
_entity_poly.pdbx_strand_id
1 'polypeptide(L)'
;MDCFSEINTKPCIIDEHGRLRILLYHDFRSSSHGCTICPPSMCKGLIMEKIQASVATDGKKHKQFNYVGDEAPDFCAGLKLDEGDFLMPRRDFPIWDLISANPLFTKLKICEWNECDELGAVLLNTVNTFFTEIGLSC
;
A
#
# COMPACT_ATOMS: atom_id res chain seq x y z
N MET A 1 2.22 -10.39 20.26
CA MET A 1 2.44 -8.96 19.97
C MET A 1 3.60 -8.94 18.99
N ASP A 2 3.33 -8.98 17.68
CA ASP A 2 4.29 -8.79 16.57
C ASP A 2 3.47 -8.73 15.25
N CYS A 3 2.48 -7.84 15.20
CA CYS A 3 1.54 -7.77 14.07
C CYS A 3 2.09 -6.99 12.87
N PHE A 4 3.22 -6.28 13.03
CA PHE A 4 3.81 -5.40 12.02
C PHE A 4 5.31 -5.66 11.90
N SER A 5 5.80 -5.82 10.67
CA SER A 5 7.23 -5.95 10.38
C SER A 5 7.92 -4.61 10.13
N GLU A 6 7.19 -3.62 9.62
CA GLU A 6 7.70 -2.28 9.29
C GLU A 6 6.60 -1.23 9.45
N ILE A 7 6.96 -0.03 9.91
CA ILE A 7 6.06 1.13 9.97
C ILE A 7 6.69 2.26 9.17
N ASN A 8 6.01 2.72 8.12
CA ASN A 8 6.41 3.88 7.33
C ASN A 8 5.46 5.04 7.62
N THR A 9 5.92 6.02 8.39
CA THR A 9 5.15 7.22 8.76
C THR A 9 6.01 8.47 8.60
N LYS A 10 5.38 9.63 8.51
CA LYS A 10 6.10 10.90 8.61
C LYS A 10 6.86 10.93 9.94
N PRO A 11 8.18 11.21 9.95
CA PRO A 11 8.93 11.26 11.19
C PRO A 11 8.31 12.31 12.12
N CYS A 12 8.35 12.08 13.42
CA CYS A 12 7.82 13.03 14.37
C CYS A 12 8.66 13.11 15.64
N ILE A 13 8.63 14.29 16.27
CA ILE A 13 9.30 14.57 17.54
C ILE A 13 8.35 15.35 18.45
N ILE A 14 8.49 15.17 19.77
CA ILE A 14 7.84 16.05 20.75
C ILE A 14 8.79 17.22 21.00
N ASP A 15 8.32 18.45 20.80
CA ASP A 15 9.13 19.63 21.07
C ASP A 15 9.24 19.94 22.56
N GLU A 16 10.09 20.90 22.91
CA GLU A 16 10.33 21.35 24.30
C GLU A 16 9.07 21.85 25.02
N HIS A 17 7.99 22.17 24.29
CA HIS A 17 6.71 22.60 24.83
C HIS A 17 5.69 21.45 24.91
N GLY A 18 6.10 20.21 24.67
CA GLY A 18 5.22 19.03 24.70
C GLY A 18 4.34 18.86 23.46
N ARG A 19 4.63 19.54 22.34
CA ARG A 19 3.81 19.48 21.11
C ARG A 19 4.38 18.47 20.11
N LEU A 20 3.50 17.69 19.46
CA LEU A 20 3.88 16.80 18.37
C LEU A 20 4.25 17.60 17.11
N ARG A 21 5.47 17.41 16.62
CA ARG A 21 6.00 17.99 15.38
C ARG A 21 6.15 16.91 14.34
N ILE A 22 5.38 17.04 13.27
CA ILE A 22 5.45 16.15 12.11
C ILE A 22 6.46 16.74 11.11
N LEU A 23 7.44 15.94 10.74
CA LEU A 23 8.51 16.29 9.81
C LEU A 23 8.16 15.81 8.40
N LEU A 24 8.92 16.29 7.41
CA LEU A 24 8.79 15.84 6.04
C LEU A 24 9.42 14.45 5.89
N TYR A 25 8.73 13.53 5.21
CA TYR A 25 9.29 12.21 4.91
C TYR A 25 10.28 12.30 3.73
N HIS A 26 9.94 13.10 2.71
CA HIS A 26 10.84 13.50 1.64
C HIS A 26 11.22 14.98 1.78
N ASP A 27 12.50 15.30 1.64
CA ASP A 27 12.94 16.68 1.47
C ASP A 27 12.63 17.17 0.04
N PHE A 28 11.39 17.61 -0.15
CA PHE A 28 10.92 18.14 -1.42
C PHE A 28 11.41 19.56 -1.72
N ARG A 29 12.10 20.22 -0.78
CA ARG A 29 12.68 21.55 -1.01
C ARG A 29 13.93 21.47 -1.88
N SER A 30 14.66 20.36 -1.79
CA SER A 30 15.84 20.09 -2.61
C SER A 30 15.52 19.27 -3.87
N SER A 31 14.56 18.35 -3.81
CA SER A 31 14.22 17.49 -4.96
C SER A 31 12.79 16.95 -4.83
N SER A 32 11.95 17.16 -5.86
CA SER A 32 10.62 16.55 -5.89
C SER A 32 10.71 15.09 -6.30
N HIS A 33 9.79 14.26 -5.80
CA HIS A 33 9.69 12.85 -6.17
C HIS A 33 8.99 12.61 -7.53
N GLY A 34 8.58 13.68 -8.22
CA GLY A 34 7.98 13.62 -9.56
C GLY A 34 6.54 13.06 -9.63
N CYS A 35 5.96 12.59 -8.52
CA CYS A 35 4.57 12.10 -8.49
C CYS A 35 3.57 13.26 -8.37
N THR A 36 2.53 13.22 -9.19
CA THR A 36 1.44 14.21 -9.22
C THR A 36 0.24 13.83 -8.34
N ILE A 37 0.21 12.60 -7.82
CA ILE A 37 -0.89 12.05 -7.02
C ILE A 37 -0.65 12.26 -5.53
N CYS A 38 0.59 12.04 -5.07
CA CYS A 38 0.94 12.12 -3.65
C CYS A 38 1.33 13.53 -3.23
N PRO A 39 1.12 13.89 -1.94
CA PRO A 39 1.68 15.11 -1.38
C PRO A 39 3.21 15.16 -1.54
N PRO A 40 3.82 16.36 -1.68
CA PRO A 40 5.28 16.49 -1.78
C PRO A 40 6.01 15.85 -0.59
N SER A 41 5.39 15.85 0.58
CA SER A 41 6.00 15.36 1.81
C SER A 41 6.18 13.84 1.88
N MET A 42 5.39 13.03 1.17
CA MET A 42 5.38 11.56 1.33
C MET A 42 4.70 10.90 0.12
N CYS A 43 5.41 10.05 -0.60
CA CYS A 43 4.91 9.31 -1.75
C CYS A 43 4.71 7.83 -1.40
N LYS A 44 3.46 7.34 -1.39
CA LYS A 44 3.18 5.94 -1.07
C LYS A 44 3.70 4.99 -2.16
N GLY A 45 3.79 5.44 -3.42
CA GLY A 45 4.44 4.69 -4.50
C GLY A 45 5.93 4.39 -4.23
N LEU A 46 6.70 5.41 -3.83
CA LEU A 46 8.13 5.20 -3.48
C LEU A 46 8.29 4.30 -2.26
N ILE A 47 7.37 4.39 -1.29
CA ILE A 47 7.37 3.50 -0.12
C ILE A 47 7.07 2.06 -0.55
N MET A 48 6.11 1.85 -1.46
CA MET A 48 5.81 0.53 -1.99
C MET A 48 7.02 -0.09 -2.70
N GLU A 49 7.71 0.68 -3.56
CA GLU A 49 8.94 0.23 -4.24
C GLU A 49 10.04 -0.17 -3.24
N LYS A 50 10.22 0.61 -2.16
CA LYS A 50 11.15 0.29 -1.07
C LYS A 50 10.78 -1.04 -0.39
N ILE A 51 9.50 -1.27 -0.11
CA ILE A 51 9.01 -2.52 0.51
C ILE A 51 9.20 -3.70 -0.44
N GLN A 52 8.90 -3.54 -1.72
CA GLN A 52 9.14 -4.60 -2.72
C GLN A 52 10.62 -4.95 -2.80
N ALA A 53 11.51 -3.95 -2.81
CA ALA A 53 12.95 -4.16 -2.82
C ALA A 53 13.46 -4.88 -1.55
N SER A 54 12.96 -4.52 -0.36
CA SER A 54 13.35 -5.19 0.88
C SER A 54 12.90 -6.65 0.88
N VAL A 55 11.64 -6.91 0.52
CA VAL A 55 11.09 -8.26 0.44
C VAL A 55 11.79 -9.07 -0.65
N ALA A 56 12.18 -8.49 -1.79
CA ALA A 56 12.92 -9.17 -2.86
C ALA A 56 14.21 -9.83 -2.35
N THR A 57 14.94 -9.17 -1.45
CA THR A 57 16.19 -9.68 -0.86
C THR A 57 16.00 -10.81 0.17
N ASP A 58 14.77 -11.04 0.64
CA ASP A 58 14.44 -11.95 1.74
C ASP A 58 14.44 -13.46 1.35
N GLY A 59 14.90 -13.81 0.15
CA GLY A 59 15.08 -15.21 -0.32
C GLY A 59 13.81 -16.05 -0.52
N LYS A 60 12.63 -15.56 -0.14
CA LYS A 60 11.33 -16.24 -0.34
C LYS A 60 10.99 -16.37 -1.83
N LYS A 61 10.58 -17.57 -2.26
CA LYS A 61 10.30 -17.90 -3.68
C LYS A 61 8.93 -17.43 -4.18
N HIS A 62 7.93 -17.40 -3.30
CA HIS A 62 6.58 -16.93 -3.63
C HIS A 62 6.25 -15.72 -2.77
N LYS A 63 5.86 -14.63 -3.42
CA LYS A 63 5.51 -13.35 -2.79
C LYS A 63 4.28 -12.82 -3.49
N GLN A 64 3.33 -12.33 -2.71
CA GLN A 64 2.15 -11.64 -3.18
C GLN A 64 1.92 -10.45 -2.27
N PHE A 65 1.74 -9.29 -2.87
CA PHE A 65 1.37 -8.08 -2.16
C PHE A 65 -0.14 -7.90 -2.18
N ASN A 66 -0.70 -7.66 -1.00
CA ASN A 66 -2.10 -7.32 -0.79
C ASN A 66 -2.14 -5.89 -0.24
N TYR A 67 -2.43 -4.91 -1.08
CA TYR A 67 -2.43 -3.50 -0.69
C TYR A 67 -3.86 -3.04 -0.38
N VAL A 68 -4.08 -2.49 0.81
CA VAL A 68 -5.38 -1.99 1.27
C VAL A 68 -5.31 -0.47 1.40
N GLY A 69 -6.27 0.25 0.81
CA GLY A 69 -6.32 1.72 0.92
C GLY A 69 -7.60 2.34 0.36
N ASP A 70 -7.77 3.63 0.60
CA ASP A 70 -8.98 4.39 0.32
C ASP A 70 -8.72 5.74 -0.37
N GLU A 71 -7.57 6.36 -0.15
CA GLU A 71 -7.29 7.70 -0.68
C GLU A 71 -6.48 7.71 -1.98
N ALA A 72 -6.39 8.88 -2.63
CA ALA A 72 -5.58 9.07 -3.84
C ALA A 72 -4.10 8.67 -3.66
N PRO A 73 -3.40 8.95 -2.54
CA PRO A 73 -2.03 8.46 -2.38
C PRO A 73 -1.92 6.93 -2.41
N ASP A 74 -2.95 6.19 -2.00
CA ASP A 74 -2.98 4.72 -2.06
C ASP A 74 -3.06 4.21 -3.50
N PHE A 75 -3.73 4.96 -4.38
CA PHE A 75 -3.67 4.71 -5.82
C PHE A 75 -2.23 4.73 -6.35
N CYS A 76 -1.40 5.66 -5.88
CA CYS A 76 0.01 5.72 -6.27
C CYS A 76 0.82 4.51 -5.83
N ALA A 77 0.50 3.90 -4.68
CA ALA A 77 1.10 2.63 -4.28
C ALA A 77 0.57 1.46 -5.13
N GLY A 78 -0.73 1.45 -5.43
CA GLY A 78 -1.36 0.47 -6.33
C GLY A 78 -0.72 0.43 -7.73
N LEU A 79 -0.28 1.58 -8.26
CA LEU A 79 0.45 1.66 -9.53
C LEU A 79 1.82 0.95 -9.54
N LYS A 80 2.32 0.54 -8.38
CA LYS A 80 3.61 -0.17 -8.23
C LYS A 80 3.46 -1.68 -8.06
N LEU A 81 2.22 -2.16 -7.96
CA LEU A 81 1.93 -3.57 -7.82
C LEU A 81 2.15 -4.30 -9.15
N ASP A 82 2.57 -5.56 -9.06
CA ASP A 82 2.85 -6.42 -10.21
C ASP A 82 1.64 -7.31 -10.55
N GLU A 83 1.73 -8.02 -11.68
CA GLU A 83 0.73 -9.03 -12.04
C GLU A 83 0.66 -10.14 -10.97
N GLY A 84 -0.55 -10.44 -10.50
CA GLY A 84 -0.78 -11.43 -9.44
C GLY A 84 -0.90 -10.83 -8.02
N ASP A 85 -0.52 -9.56 -7.85
CA ASP A 85 -0.79 -8.79 -6.63
C ASP A 85 -2.25 -8.29 -6.59
N PHE A 86 -2.69 -7.91 -5.40
CA PHE A 86 -4.03 -7.41 -5.13
C PHE A 86 -4.03 -5.96 -4.68
N LEU A 87 -4.86 -5.15 -5.33
CA LEU A 87 -5.27 -3.85 -4.84
C LEU A 87 -6.67 -3.96 -4.23
N MET A 88 -6.82 -3.53 -2.99
CA MET A 88 -8.06 -3.60 -2.23
C MET A 88 -8.58 -2.19 -1.91
N PRO A 89 -9.21 -1.52 -2.89
CA PRO A 89 -9.71 -0.16 -2.71
C PRO A 89 -10.97 -0.14 -1.85
N ARG A 90 -11.08 0.85 -0.98
CA ARG A 90 -12.36 1.13 -0.33
C ARG A 90 -13.35 1.72 -1.34
N ARG A 91 -14.54 1.13 -1.45
CA ARG A 91 -15.61 1.59 -2.36
C ARG A 91 -16.10 2.98 -1.97
N ASP A 92 -16.43 3.80 -2.94
CA ASP A 92 -16.96 5.17 -2.77
C ASP A 92 -15.98 6.18 -2.13
N PHE A 93 -14.68 5.84 -2.07
CA PHE A 93 -13.59 6.73 -1.69
C PHE A 93 -12.74 7.15 -2.91
N PRO A 94 -11.90 8.19 -2.81
CA PRO A 94 -11.19 8.76 -3.97
C PRO A 94 -10.37 7.76 -4.80
N ILE A 95 -9.84 6.70 -4.19
CA ILE A 95 -9.14 5.65 -4.94
C ILE A 95 -10.02 4.95 -5.98
N TRP A 96 -11.31 4.79 -5.70
CA TRP A 96 -12.26 4.05 -6.53
C TRP A 96 -12.49 4.74 -7.89
N ASP A 97 -12.66 6.06 -7.86
CA ASP A 97 -12.80 6.89 -9.06
C ASP A 97 -11.52 6.86 -9.90
N LEU A 98 -10.35 6.91 -9.25
CA LEU A 98 -9.06 6.87 -9.93
C LEU A 98 -8.82 5.52 -10.62
N ILE A 99 -9.16 4.40 -9.99
CA ILE A 99 -9.07 3.07 -10.60
C ILE A 99 -10.01 2.99 -11.80
N SER A 100 -11.27 3.40 -11.63
CA SER A 100 -12.29 3.36 -12.68
C SER A 100 -11.90 4.18 -13.92
N ALA A 101 -11.17 5.28 -13.73
CA ALA A 101 -10.69 6.13 -14.80
C ALA A 101 -9.40 5.63 -15.50
N ASN A 102 -8.73 4.59 -14.98
CA ASN A 102 -7.41 4.16 -15.46
C ASN A 102 -7.40 2.71 -16.00
N PRO A 103 -7.35 2.51 -17.33
CA PRO A 103 -7.36 1.18 -17.95
C PRO A 103 -6.09 0.34 -17.72
N LEU A 104 -5.06 0.93 -17.10
CA LEU A 104 -3.80 0.25 -16.75
C LEU A 104 -4.00 -0.88 -15.71
N PHE A 105 -5.12 -0.89 -14.98
CA PHE A 105 -5.41 -1.89 -13.95
C PHE A 105 -6.03 -3.20 -14.48
N THR A 106 -6.16 -3.36 -15.80
CA THR A 106 -6.69 -4.60 -16.40
C THR A 106 -5.89 -5.86 -16.05
N LYS A 107 -4.64 -5.71 -15.58
CA LYS A 107 -3.76 -6.82 -15.16
C LYS A 107 -3.71 -7.05 -13.65
N LEU A 108 -4.20 -6.11 -12.85
CA LEU A 108 -4.18 -6.18 -11.39
C LEU A 108 -5.47 -6.80 -10.88
N LYS A 109 -5.38 -7.64 -9.84
CA LYS A 109 -6.57 -8.17 -9.18
C LYS A 109 -7.11 -7.10 -8.24
N ILE A 110 -8.32 -6.63 -8.50
CA ILE A 110 -8.99 -5.63 -7.66
C ILE A 110 -10.05 -6.32 -6.80
N CYS A 111 -9.97 -6.14 -5.48
CA CYS A 111 -10.97 -6.62 -4.53
C CYS A 111 -11.45 -5.46 -3.65
N GLU A 112 -12.59 -4.89 -3.99
CA GLU A 112 -13.19 -3.80 -3.22
C GLU A 112 -13.69 -4.23 -1.84
N TRP A 113 -13.79 -3.26 -0.93
CA TRP A 113 -14.41 -3.42 0.39
C TRP A 113 -15.06 -2.09 0.79
N ASN A 114 -16.07 -2.13 1.68
CA ASN A 114 -16.66 -0.91 2.24
C ASN A 114 -16.57 -0.87 3.77
N GLU A 115 -16.86 -2.01 4.40
CA GLU A 115 -16.87 -2.17 5.86
C GLU A 115 -15.75 -3.10 6.35
N CYS A 116 -15.39 -3.00 7.64
CA CYS A 116 -14.28 -3.77 8.21
C CYS A 116 -14.48 -5.29 8.13
N ASP A 117 -15.72 -5.76 8.31
CA ASP A 117 -16.03 -7.20 8.22
C ASP A 117 -15.84 -7.74 6.80
N GLU A 118 -16.22 -6.94 5.80
CA GLU A 118 -16.01 -7.24 4.38
C GLU A 118 -14.52 -7.28 4.04
N LEU A 119 -13.75 -6.29 4.50
CA LEU A 119 -12.30 -6.27 4.35
C LEU A 119 -11.65 -7.51 4.98
N GLY A 120 -12.09 -7.91 6.18
CA GLY A 120 -11.62 -9.12 6.84
C GLY A 120 -11.88 -10.38 6.02
N ALA A 121 -13.11 -10.53 5.49
CA ALA A 121 -13.47 -11.66 4.63
C ALA A 121 -12.65 -11.70 3.33
N VAL A 122 -12.46 -10.55 2.68
CA VAL A 122 -11.66 -10.43 1.45
C VAL A 122 -10.20 -10.80 1.71
N LEU A 123 -9.58 -10.25 2.74
CA LEU A 123 -8.19 -10.56 3.11
C LEU A 123 -7.99 -12.05 3.41
N LEU A 124 -8.86 -12.64 4.22
CA LEU A 124 -8.79 -14.06 4.57
C LEU A 124 -8.92 -14.94 3.33
N ASN A 125 -9.88 -14.65 2.44
CA ASN A 125 -10.07 -15.42 1.22
C ASN A 125 -8.84 -15.34 0.29
N THR A 126 -8.28 -14.15 0.12
CA THR A 126 -7.10 -13.95 -0.74
C THR A 126 -5.88 -14.67 -0.20
N VAL A 127 -5.62 -14.57 1.11
CA VAL A 127 -4.50 -15.26 1.76
C VAL A 127 -4.66 -16.79 1.68
N ASN A 128 -5.86 -17.31 1.96
CA ASN A 128 -6.12 -18.75 1.87
C ASN A 128 -5.98 -19.29 0.44
N THR A 129 -6.40 -18.50 -0.55
CA THR A 129 -6.24 -18.84 -1.96
C THR A 129 -4.76 -18.89 -2.33
N PHE A 130 -3.97 -17.91 -1.92
CA PHE A 130 -2.52 -17.90 -2.14
C PHE A 130 -1.84 -19.13 -1.55
N PHE A 131 -2.14 -19.50 -0.30
CA PHE A 131 -1.57 -20.69 0.33
C PHE A 131 -1.95 -21.97 -0.41
N THR A 132 -3.23 -22.09 -0.81
CA THR A 132 -3.71 -23.22 -1.60
C THR A 132 -2.98 -23.33 -2.95
N GLU A 133 -2.77 -22.22 -3.66
CA GLU A 133 -2.06 -22.16 -4.94
C GLU A 133 -0.60 -22.60 -4.83
N ILE A 134 0.08 -22.28 -3.72
CA ILE A 134 1.48 -22.69 -3.48
C ILE A 134 1.60 -24.06 -2.79
N GLY A 135 0.50 -24.79 -2.64
CA GLY A 135 0.48 -26.15 -2.08
C GLY A 135 0.72 -26.23 -0.58
N LEU A 136 0.45 -25.15 0.16
CA LEU A 136 0.49 -25.09 1.62
C LEU A 136 -0.94 -25.00 2.14
N SER A 137 -1.39 -25.91 3.00
CA SER A 137 -2.67 -25.73 3.70
C SER A 137 -2.44 -24.87 4.95
N CYS A 138 -3.27 -23.84 5.16
CA CYS A 138 -3.38 -23.15 6.45
C CYS A 138 -3.89 -24.09 7.54
#